data_AF-A0A497NSJ3-F1
#
_entry.id   AF-A0A497NSJ3-F1
#
_cell.length_a   1.000
_cell.length_b   1.000
_cell.length_c   1.000
_cell.angle_alpha   90.00
_cell.angle_beta   90.00
_cell.angle_gamma   90.00
#
_symmetry.space_group_name_H-M   'P 1'
#
loop_
_entity.id
_entity.type
_entity.pdbx_description
1 polymer ?
#
loop_
_entity_poly.entity_id
_entity_poly.type
_entity_poly.pdbx_seq_one_letter_code
_entity_poly.pdbx_strand_id
1 'polypeptide(L)'
;MEWNLENLKYAIGAGIIKTVSGGKTLELGGTMSIEECALEFVHQMPAGGTVIVDIWKAQAGGEIAITFGDDPHEFPYVFMGLNATTDWAGNPLETGAQLCKITLLGDFT
;
A
#
# COMPACT_ATOMS: atom_id res chain seq x y z
N MET A 1 5.79 -13.08 19.23
CA MET A 1 5.75 -12.03 18.19
C MET A 1 4.43 -12.21 17.47
N GLU A 2 3.44 -11.39 17.79
CA GLU A 2 2.10 -11.49 17.22
C GLU A 2 2.05 -10.63 15.96
N TRP A 3 1.82 -11.26 14.81
CA TRP A 3 1.76 -10.56 13.54
C TRP A 3 0.50 -9.70 13.51
N ASN A 4 0.65 -8.40 13.20
CA ASN A 4 -0.49 -7.52 12.99
C ASN A 4 -1.09 -7.79 11.60
N LEU A 5 -2.07 -8.69 11.57
CA LEU A 5 -2.73 -9.13 10.33
C LEU A 5 -3.74 -8.12 9.77
N GLU A 6 -4.07 -7.05 10.52
CA GLU A 6 -5.01 -6.01 10.04
C GLU A 6 -4.44 -5.22 8.87
N ASN A 7 -3.14 -4.97 8.86
CA ASN A 7 -2.49 -4.34 7.70
C ASN A 7 -2.30 -5.34 6.56
N LEU A 8 -2.13 -6.62 6.88
CA LEU A 8 -1.96 -7.68 5.90
C LEU A 8 -3.21 -7.82 5.02
N LYS A 9 -4.41 -7.53 5.54
CA LYS A 9 -5.66 -7.62 4.76
C LYS A 9 -5.70 -6.71 3.53
N TYR A 10 -5.16 -5.50 3.66
CA TYR A 10 -5.01 -4.55 2.56
C TYR A 10 -3.89 -4.94 1.61
N ALA A 11 -2.84 -5.59 2.13
CA ALA A 11 -1.74 -6.08 1.30
C ALA A 11 -2.15 -7.30 0.45
N ILE A 12 -2.81 -8.30 1.03
CA ILE A 12 -3.06 -9.60 0.36
C ILE A 12 -4.48 -9.78 -0.18
N GLY A 13 -5.32 -8.74 -0.13
CA GLY A 13 -6.73 -8.85 -0.52
C GLY A 13 -7.50 -9.87 0.33
N ALA A 14 -7.10 -10.05 1.60
CA ALA A 14 -7.86 -10.88 2.53
C ALA A 14 -9.13 -10.11 2.89
N GLY A 15 -10.25 -10.48 2.28
CA GLY A 15 -11.52 -9.80 2.51
C GLY A 15 -12.02 -10.00 3.93
N ILE A 16 -11.64 -11.10 4.60
CA ILE A 16 -12.14 -11.46 5.93
C ILE A 16 -11.06 -12.20 6.74
N ILE A 17 -10.82 -11.73 7.98
CA ILE A 17 -10.04 -12.43 9.00
C ILE A 17 -11.02 -12.96 10.06
N LYS A 18 -11.02 -14.28 10.28
CA LYS A 18 -11.88 -14.93 11.29
C LYS A 18 -11.01 -15.52 12.39
N THR A 19 -11.45 -15.37 13.65
CA THR A 19 -10.86 -16.12 14.76
C THR A 19 -11.46 -17.52 14.77
N VAL A 20 -10.62 -18.55 14.88
CA VAL A 20 -11.03 -19.95 14.98
C VAL A 20 -10.41 -20.58 16.21
N SER A 21 -10.92 -21.73 16.65
CA SER A 21 -10.35 -22.44 17.80
C SER A 21 -8.87 -22.76 17.54
N GLY A 22 -7.98 -22.17 18.33
CA GLY A 22 -6.53 -22.37 18.23
C GLY A 22 -5.82 -21.53 17.16
N GLY A 23 -6.48 -20.57 16.50
CA GLY A 23 -5.81 -19.75 15.48
C GLY A 23 -6.67 -18.72 14.78
N LYS A 24 -6.26 -18.36 13.56
CA LYS A 24 -6.94 -17.42 12.66
C LYS A 24 -7.08 -18.03 11.27
N THR A 25 -8.22 -17.80 10.62
CA THR A 25 -8.43 -18.10 9.20
C THR A 25 -8.35 -16.80 8.41
N LEU A 26 -7.56 -16.80 7.33
CA LEU A 26 -7.50 -15.71 6.37
C LEU A 26 -8.24 -16.16 5.10
N GLU A 27 -9.38 -15.53 4.81
CA GLU A 27 -10.13 -15.79 3.58
C GLU A 27 -9.62 -14.84 2.49
N LEU A 28 -8.68 -15.36 1.70
CA LEU A 28 -8.06 -14.68 0.56
C LEU A 28 -9.00 -14.76 -0.66
N GLY A 29 -8.93 -13.79 -1.56
CA GLY A 29 -9.81 -13.76 -2.73
C GLY A 29 -11.18 -13.12 -2.43
N GLY A 30 -11.18 -12.06 -1.61
CA GLY A 30 -12.27 -11.07 -1.64
C GLY A 30 -12.36 -10.39 -3.01
N THR A 31 -12.99 -9.22 -3.10
CA THR A 31 -13.15 -8.57 -4.41
C THR A 31 -11.77 -8.27 -5.02
N MET A 32 -11.43 -8.98 -6.09
CA MET A 32 -10.31 -8.65 -6.99
C MET A 32 -10.56 -7.34 -7.77
N SER A 33 -11.63 -6.61 -7.45
CA SER A 33 -11.80 -5.25 -7.88
C SER A 33 -10.66 -4.45 -7.27
N ILE A 34 -9.69 -4.10 -8.11
CA ILE A 34 -9.34 -2.72 -8.45
C ILE A 34 -10.00 -1.67 -7.53
N GLU A 35 -9.71 -1.71 -6.23
CA GLU A 35 -10.03 -0.59 -5.36
C GLU A 35 -8.94 0.44 -5.59
N GLU A 36 -9.36 1.56 -6.18
CA GLU A 36 -8.51 2.73 -6.28
C GLU A 36 -8.23 3.23 -4.86
N CYS A 37 -6.96 3.33 -4.50
CA CYS A 37 -6.51 3.84 -3.21
C CYS A 37 -5.55 5.01 -3.40
N ALA A 38 -5.39 5.84 -2.37
CA ALA A 38 -4.28 6.77 -2.29
C ALA A 38 -3.12 6.09 -1.54
N LEU A 39 -1.88 6.42 -1.91
CA LEU A 39 -0.67 5.90 -1.26
C LEU A 39 0.20 7.05 -0.78
N GLU A 40 0.77 6.90 0.42
CA GLU A 40 1.79 7.79 0.96
C GLU A 40 3.01 6.94 1.34
N PHE A 41 4.18 7.31 0.82
CA PHE A 41 5.46 6.74 1.23
C PHE A 41 6.25 7.79 2.00
N VAL A 42 6.43 7.55 3.30
CA VAL A 42 7.27 8.40 4.15
C VAL A 42 8.61 7.70 4.37
N HIS A 43 9.66 8.21 3.74
CA HIS A 43 11.02 7.74 3.91
C HIS A 43 11.82 8.71 4.79
N GLN A 44 12.21 8.24 5.97
CA GLN A 44 13.12 8.96 6.87
C GLN A 44 14.56 8.62 6.51
N MET A 45 15.31 9.62 6.05
CA MET A 45 16.72 9.49 5.72
C MET A 45 17.56 9.44 7.00
N PRO A 46 18.69 8.71 6.98
CA PRO A 46 19.62 8.69 8.13
C PRO A 46 20.17 10.07 8.51
N ALA A 47 20.28 11.00 7.56
CA ALA A 47 20.75 12.36 7.78
C ALA A 47 19.71 13.29 8.45
N GLY A 48 18.48 12.81 8.67
CA GLY A 48 17.41 13.57 9.31
C GLY A 48 16.40 14.20 8.35
N GLY A 49 16.62 14.09 7.04
CA GLY A 49 15.64 14.49 6.02
C GLY A 49 14.48 13.50 5.90
N THR A 50 13.33 13.97 5.44
CA THR A 50 12.15 13.16 5.14
C THR A 50 11.74 13.35 3.68
N VAL A 51 11.64 12.26 2.94
CA VAL A 51 11.01 12.22 1.61
C VAL A 51 9.59 11.68 1.78
N ILE A 52 8.60 12.44 1.37
CA ILE A 52 7.19 12.02 1.35
C ILE A 52 6.75 11.94 -0.10
N VAL A 53 6.25 10.79 -0.53
CA VAL A 53 5.71 10.58 -1.88
C VAL A 53 4.22 10.26 -1.77
N ASP A 54 3.39 11.18 -2.26
CA ASP A 54 1.94 11.03 -2.35
C ASP A 54 1.56 10.57 -3.76
N ILE A 55 0.84 9.46 -3.88
CA ILE A 55 0.17 9.06 -5.13
C ILE A 55 -1.32 9.20 -4.89
N TRP A 56 -1.96 10.13 -5.61
CA TRP A 56 -3.35 10.54 -5.36
C TRP A 56 -4.34 9.43 -5.61
N LYS A 57 -4.04 8.61 -6.62
CA LYS A 57 -4.85 7.47 -6.98
C LYS A 57 -3.96 6.40 -7.55
N ALA A 58 -4.09 5.19 -7.02
CA ALA A 58 -3.36 4.04 -7.44
C ALA A 58 -4.29 2.83 -7.47
N GLN A 59 -4.01 1.92 -8.38
CA GLN A 59 -4.66 0.64 -8.45
C GLN A 59 -3.66 -0.44 -8.06
N ALA A 60 -4.02 -1.24 -7.07
CA ALA A 60 -3.24 -2.40 -6.69
C ALA A 60 -3.29 -3.48 -7.78
N GLY A 61 -2.15 -4.12 -8.00
CA GLY A 61 -1.96 -5.31 -8.82
C GLY A 61 -0.89 -6.19 -8.20
N GLY A 62 -0.77 -7.41 -8.70
CA GLY A 62 0.22 -8.37 -8.18
C GLY A 62 -0.28 -9.79 -8.30
N GLU A 63 0.58 -10.71 -7.89
CA GLU A 63 0.31 -12.14 -7.86
C GLU A 63 0.52 -12.68 -6.45
N ILE A 64 -0.41 -13.50 -5.97
CA ILE A 64 -0.22 -14.26 -4.74
C ILE A 64 0.36 -15.61 -5.11
N ALA A 65 1.69 -15.74 -5.01
CA ALA A 65 2.38 -17.01 -5.15
C ALA A 65 2.76 -17.53 -3.75
N ILE A 66 2.16 -18.64 -3.32
CA ILE A 66 2.53 -19.32 -2.07
C ILE A 66 3.45 -20.48 -2.43
N THR A 67 4.75 -20.30 -2.21
CA THR A 67 5.78 -21.34 -2.40
C THR A 67 6.19 -21.92 -1.06
N PHE A 68 6.01 -23.22 -0.85
CA PHE A 68 6.45 -23.88 0.38
C PHE A 68 7.96 -24.20 0.28
N GLY A 69 8.80 -23.27 0.72
CA GLY A 69 10.25 -23.42 0.81
C GLY A 69 10.79 -22.90 2.15
N ASP A 70 12.10 -22.98 2.35
CA ASP A 70 12.76 -22.50 3.58
C ASP A 70 12.92 -20.97 3.60
N ASP A 71 12.71 -20.30 2.46
CA ASP A 71 12.78 -18.85 2.33
C ASP A 71 11.49 -18.17 2.84
N PRO A 72 11.59 -16.94 3.37
CA PRO A 72 10.42 -16.12 3.67
C PRO A 72 9.53 -15.97 2.44
N HIS A 73 8.22 -16.16 2.60
CA HIS A 73 7.28 -15.89 1.51
C HIS A 73 7.31 -14.40 1.16
N GLU A 74 7.66 -14.10 -0.09
CA GLU A 74 7.59 -12.75 -0.66
C GLU A 74 6.39 -12.65 -1.59
N PHE A 75 5.59 -11.61 -1.40
CA PHE A 75 4.44 -11.31 -2.25
C PHE A 75 4.71 -10.00 -2.98
N PRO A 76 5.13 -10.03 -4.26
CA PRO A 76 5.39 -8.82 -5.02
C PRO A 76 4.07 -8.12 -5.33
N TYR A 77 3.82 -7.02 -4.62
CA TYR A 77 2.71 -6.10 -4.90
C TYR A 77 3.19 -4.93 -5.73
N VAL A 78 2.39 -4.59 -6.76
CA VAL A 78 2.64 -3.46 -7.65
C VAL A 78 1.46 -2.52 -7.56
N PHE A 79 1.73 -1.24 -7.40
CA PHE A 79 0.70 -0.21 -7.48
C PHE A 79 0.91 0.60 -8.76
N MET A 80 -0.12 0.71 -9.58
CA MET A 80 -0.12 1.53 -10.78
C MET A 80 -0.77 2.87 -10.46
N GLY A 81 -0.02 3.97 -10.55
CA GLY A 81 -0.55 5.32 -10.40
C GLY A 81 -1.53 5.66 -11.52
N LEU A 82 -2.65 6.28 -11.17
CA LEU A 82 -3.70 6.73 -12.06
C LEU A 82 -3.88 8.25 -11.90
N ASN A 83 -4.32 8.93 -12.96
CA ASN A 83 -4.65 10.35 -12.86
C ASN A 83 -5.84 10.58 -11.93
N ALA A 84 -5.70 11.56 -11.03
CA ALA A 84 -6.74 12.05 -10.13
C ALA A 84 -7.02 13.53 -10.38
N THR A 85 -8.27 13.95 -10.17
CA THR A 85 -8.66 15.36 -10.21
C THR A 85 -8.63 16.03 -8.84
N THR A 86 -8.46 15.25 -7.77
CA THR A 86 -8.43 15.72 -6.38
C THR A 86 -7.34 15.03 -5.57
N ASP A 87 -6.82 15.72 -4.55
CA ASP A 87 -5.92 15.14 -3.55
C ASP A 87 -6.70 14.27 -2.51
N TRP A 88 -5.98 13.75 -1.52
CA TRP A 88 -6.55 12.93 -0.43
C TRP A 88 -7.56 13.68 0.45
N ALA A 89 -7.51 15.02 0.49
CA ALA A 89 -8.44 15.87 1.22
C ALA A 89 -9.64 16.32 0.34
N GLY A 90 -9.68 15.89 -0.93
CA GLY A 90 -10.70 16.28 -1.89
C GLY A 90 -10.47 17.65 -2.54
N ASN A 91 -9.30 18.27 -2.35
CA ASN A 91 -8.98 19.54 -3.01
C ASN A 91 -8.69 19.30 -4.49
N PRO A 92 -9.13 20.20 -5.40
CA PRO A 92 -8.82 20.10 -6.82
C PRO A 92 -7.30 20.14 -7.08
N LEU A 93 -6.83 19.29 -7.99
CA LEU A 93 -5.46 19.27 -8.48
C LEU A 93 -5.32 20.05 -9.79
N GLU A 94 -4.24 20.81 -9.93
CA GLU A 94 -3.91 21.53 -11.15
C GLU A 94 -3.56 20.58 -12.31
N THR A 95 -3.77 21.04 -13.55
CA THR A 95 -3.39 20.33 -14.77
C THR A 95 -1.87 20.15 -14.83
N GLY A 96 -1.39 18.98 -14.40
CA GLY A 96 0.04 18.65 -14.28
C GLY A 96 0.43 18.06 -12.92
N ALA A 97 -0.40 18.25 -11.89
CA ALA A 97 -0.20 17.72 -10.55
C ALA A 97 -1.06 16.49 -10.25
N GLN A 98 -1.57 15.80 -11.27
CA GLN A 98 -2.64 14.81 -11.14
C GLN A 98 -2.19 13.36 -10.88
N LEU A 99 -0.89 13.09 -10.90
CA LEU A 99 -0.35 11.74 -10.67
C LEU A 99 0.19 11.56 -9.26
N CYS A 100 1.14 12.40 -8.86
CA CYS A 100 1.81 12.30 -7.57
C CYS A 100 2.38 13.65 -7.12
N LYS A 101 2.78 13.73 -5.86
CA LYS A 101 3.55 14.82 -5.26
C LYS A 101 4.69 14.25 -4.46
N ILE A 102 5.84 14.92 -4.51
CA ILE A 102 7.01 14.58 -3.69
C ILE A 102 7.32 15.80 -2.82
N THR A 103 7.37 15.59 -1.51
CA THR A 103 7.74 16.61 -0.53
C THR A 103 9.06 16.21 0.12
N LEU A 104 9.99 17.16 0.18
CA LEU A 104 11.31 17.01 0.82
C LEU A 104 11.36 17.94 2.03
N LEU A 105 11.56 17.39 3.23
CA LEU A 105 11.66 18.14 4.49
C LEU A 105 13.00 17.85 5.18
N GLY A 106 13.62 18.85 5.82
CA GLY A 106 14.83 18.66 6.62
C GLY A 106 16.14 18.59 5.81
N ASP A 107 17.17 17.99 6.41
CA ASP A 107 18.52 17.94 5.86
C ASP A 107 18.77 16.65 5.04
N PHE A 108 19.27 16.82 3.82
CA PHE A 108 19.52 15.73 2.86
C PHE A 108 21.01 15.56 2.53
N THR A 109 21.87 16.34 3.18
CA THR A 109 23.32 16.38 2.97
C THR A 109 24.05 15.48 3.93
#